data_AF-A0A847CDA4-F1
#
_entry.id   AF-A0A847CDA4-F1
#
_cell.length_a   1.000
_cell.length_b   1.000
_cell.length_c   1.000
_cell.angle_alpha   90.00
_cell.angle_beta   90.00
_cell.angle_gamma   90.00
#
_symmetry.space_group_name_H-M   'P 1'
#
loop_
_entity.id
_entity.type
_entity.pdbx_description
1 polymer ?
#
loop_
_entity_poly.entity_id
_entity_poly.type
_entity_poly.pdbx_seq_one_letter_code
_entity_poly.pdbx_strand_id
1 'polypeptide(L)' 'TIFTTNITFEQWDKIFFDAVVANAILDRILHHAHIITITGKSYRLKDCLFNKE' A
#
# COMPACT_ATOMS: atom_id res chain seq x y z
N THR A 1 -8.97 5.41 11.59
CA THR A 1 -9.18 5.11 10.15
C THR A 1 -8.17 4.07 9.71
N ILE A 2 -8.56 3.09 8.90
CA ILE A 2 -7.65 2.06 8.39
C ILE A 2 -7.51 2.27 6.89
N PHE A 3 -6.27 2.31 6.41
CA PHE A 3 -5.92 2.42 4.99
C PHE A 3 -5.10 1.21 4.58
N THR A 4 -5.35 0.69 3.39
CA THR A 4 -4.56 -0.37 2.77
C THR A 4 -4.13 0.07 1.38
N THR A 5 -2.85 -0.04 1.07
CA THR A 5 -2.29 0.29 -0.25
C THR A 5 -1.35 -0.82 -0.69
N ASN A 6 -1.36 -1.13 -1.99
CA ASN A 6 -0.36 -1.97 -2.64
C ASN A 6 0.77 -1.15 -3.29
N ILE A 7 0.74 0.18 -3.12
CA ILE A 7 1.68 1.14 -3.69
C ILE A 7 2.48 1.80 -2.55
N THR A 8 3.81 1.87 -2.73
CA THR A 8 4.72 2.50 -1.77
C THR A 8 4.51 4.01 -1.73
N PHE A 9 4.79 4.65 -0.59
CA PHE A 9 4.54 6.09 -0.39
C PHE A 9 5.29 6.97 -1.40
N GLU A 10 6.50 6.57 -1.81
CA GLU A 10 7.32 7.24 -2.83
C GLU A 10 6.66 7.31 -4.21
N GLN A 11 5.67 6.46 -4.47
CA GLN A 11 4.97 6.41 -5.75
C GLN A 11 3.65 7.18 -5.73
N TRP A 12 3.27 7.79 -4.60
CA TRP A 12 2.00 8.50 -4.46
C TRP A 12 1.95 9.79 -5.28
N ASP A 13 3.10 10.41 -5.55
CA ASP A 13 3.23 11.56 -6.44
C ASP A 13 2.63 11.28 -7.82
N LYS A 14 2.73 10.03 -8.29
CA LYS A 14 2.18 9.58 -9.58
C LYS A 14 0.66 9.38 -9.53
N ILE A 15 0.09 9.17 -8.36
CA ILE A 15 -1.36 8.95 -8.17
C ILE A 15 -2.08 10.30 -8.09
N PHE A 16 -1.50 11.26 -7.38
CA PHE A 16 -2.14 12.55 -7.10
C PHE A 16 -1.80 13.64 -8.11
N PHE A 17 -1.02 13.33 -9.15
CA PHE A 17 -0.54 14.24 -10.22
C PHE A 17 0.31 15.43 -9.76
N ASP A 18 0.21 15.83 -8.50
CA ASP A 18 0.95 16.89 -7.83
C ASP A 18 1.56 16.34 -6.53
N ALA A 19 2.90 16.39 -6.46
CA ALA A 19 3.68 15.93 -5.32
C ALA A 19 3.39 16.76 -4.05
N VAL A 20 3.02 18.04 -4.16
CA VAL A 20 2.72 18.89 -3.00
C VAL A 20 1.44 18.40 -2.32
N VAL A 21 0.42 18.08 -3.11
CA VAL A 21 -0.85 17.56 -2.60
C VAL A 21 -0.67 16.14 -2.03
N ALA A 22 0.07 15.28 -2.73
CA ALA A 22 0.37 13.93 -2.26
C ALA A 22 1.01 13.96 -0.86
N ASN A 23 2.05 14.79 -0.69
CA ASN A 23 2.74 14.94 0.59
C ASN A 23 1.85 15.52 1.68
N ALA A 24 1.02 16.53 1.39
CA ALA A 24 0.11 17.11 2.36
C ALA A 24 -0.95 16.10 2.86
N ILE A 25 -1.40 15.19 2.01
CA ILE A 25 -2.32 14.11 2.38
C ILE A 25 -1.59 13.05 3.21
N LEU A 26 -0.41 12.61 2.75
CA LEU A 26 0.41 11.63 3.45
C LEU A 26 0.77 12.11 4.85
N ASP A 27 1.14 13.38 5.02
CA ASP A 27 1.46 13.98 6.31
C ASP A 27 0.29 13.82 7.31
N ARG A 28 -0.94 14.16 6.90
CA ARG A 28 -2.14 14.00 7.75
C ARG A 28 -2.44 12.55 8.11
N ILE A 29 -2.25 11.64 7.17
CA ILE A 29 -2.54 10.21 7.38
C ILE A 29 -1.47 9.60 8.29
N LEU A 30 -0.20 9.93 8.08
CA LEU A 30 0.94 9.29 8.73
C LEU A 30 1.28 9.89 10.10
N HIS A 31 0.89 11.14 10.39
CA HIS A 31 1.22 11.83 11.64
C HIS A 31 0.88 11.02 12.92
N HIS A 32 -0.21 10.25 12.89
CA HIS A 32 -0.62 9.37 13.99
C HIS A 32 -0.90 7.93 13.53
N ALA A 33 -0.31 7.49 12.41
CA ALA A 33 -0.52 6.13 11.92
C ALA A 33 0.49 5.14 12.52
N HIS A 34 0.02 3.90 12.65
CA HIS A 34 0.89 2.75 12.78
C HIS A 34 1.01 2.06 11.41
N ILE A 35 2.24 1.96 10.90
CA ILE A 35 2.51 1.41 9.56
C ILE A 35 2.78 -0.09 9.70
N ILE A 36 2.02 -0.91 8.97
CA ILE A 36 2.20 -2.36 8.91
C ILE A 36 2.56 -2.74 7.47
N THR A 37 3.81 -3.16 7.27
CA THR A 37 4.28 -3.64 5.96
C THR A 37 3.95 -5.12 5.81
N ILE A 38 3.11 -5.44 4.83
CA ILE A 38 2.73 -6.81 4.51
C ILE A 38 3.62 -7.34 3.39
N THR A 39 4.32 -8.44 3.65
CA THR A 39 5.14 -9.15 2.65
C THR A 39 4.69 -10.60 2.54
N GLY A 40 4.93 -11.21 1.39
CA GLY A 40 4.60 -12.62 1.16
C GLY A 40 3.85 -12.86 -0.14
N LYS A 41 3.55 -14.14 -0.41
CA LYS A 41 2.80 -14.56 -1.60
C LYS A 41 1.32 -14.18 -1.45
N SER A 42 0.68 -13.86 -2.57
CA SER A 42 -0.76 -13.59 -2.60
C SER A 42 -1.54 -14.80 -2.06
N TYR A 43 -2.33 -14.59 -1.01
CA TYR A 43 -3.18 -15.64 -0.44
C TYR A 43 -4.15 -16.23 -1.47
N ARG A 44 -4.58 -15.42 -2.45
CA ARG A 44 -5.48 -15.86 -3.53
C ARG A 44 -4.87 -16.96 -4.41
N LEU A 45 -3.54 -17.04 -4.48
CA LEU A 45 -2.82 -18.02 -5.28
C LEU A 45 -2.51 -19.31 -4.51
N LYS A 46 -2.88 -19.38 -3.22
CA LYS A 46 -2.57 -20.51 -2.35
C LYS A 46 -3.07 -21.84 -2.92
N ASP A 47 -4.32 -21.90 -3.37
CA ASP A 47 -4.94 -23.14 -3.86
C ASP A 47 -4.65 -23.39 -5.35
N CYS A 48 -4.36 -22.34 -6.12
CA CYS A 48 -3.95 -22.45 -7.53
C CYS A 48 -2.55 -23.06 -7.68
N LEU A 49 -1.68 -22.86 -6.69
CA LEU A 49 -0.35 -23.47 -6.63
C LEU A 49 -0.40 -24.90 -6.06
N PHE A 50 -1.42 -25.23 -5.27
CA PHE A 50 -1.59 -26.55 -4.64
C PHE A 50 -2.06 -27.64 -5.62
N ASN A 51 -2.83 -27.28 -6.66
CA ASN A 51 -3.31 -28.21 -7.69
C ASN A 51 -2.31 -28.44 -8.84
N LYS A 52 -1.02 -28.11 -8.64
CA LYS A 52 0.01 -28.21 -9.68
C LYS A 52 1.03 -29.33 -9.44
N GLU A 53 0.77 -30.21 -8.47
CA GLU A 53 1.54 -31.45 -8.21
C GLU A 53 0.76 -32.69 -8.65
#